data_AF-A0A8B5Y2C3-F1
#
_entry.id   AF-A0A8B5Y2C3-F1
#
_cell.length_a   1.000
_cell.length_b   1.000
_cell.length_c   1.000
_cell.angle_alpha   90.00
_cell.angle_beta   90.00
_cell.angle_gamma   90.00
#
_symmetry.space_group_name_H-M   'P 1'
#
loop_
_entity.id
_entity.type
_entity.pdbx_description
1 polymer ?
#
loop_
_entity_poly.entity_id
_entity_poly.type
_entity_poly.pdbx_seq_one_letter_code
_entity_poly.pdbx_strand_id
1 'polypeptide(L)'
;MKRIFRSKIFYLLIFLVTLGIVLIFNNDKEPTEKLTEDEFFTTLEDGKVTFLELESQKSAYEIRGRLVGYEKDQYFIASVPNSEISLDRMNNAVGEHDIGKIEFKPEDTETSGWVTLLTTTIPFIIIFTLFIVILLFTVVIKRLNPPR
;
A
#
# COMPACT_ATOMS: atom_id res chain seq x y z
N MET A 1 -1.75 -40.36 -16.60
CA MET A 1 -1.55 -38.90 -16.46
C MET A 1 -2.21 -38.20 -17.63
N LYS A 2 -3.50 -37.95 -17.45
CA LYS A 2 -4.47 -37.70 -18.50
C LYS A 2 -4.47 -36.19 -18.81
N ARG A 3 -4.53 -35.82 -20.09
CA ARG A 3 -4.64 -34.48 -20.74
C ARG A 3 -5.17 -33.30 -19.90
N ILE A 4 -5.97 -33.58 -18.88
CA ILE A 4 -6.56 -32.69 -17.87
C ILE A 4 -5.52 -32.11 -16.89
N PHE A 5 -4.40 -32.80 -16.60
CA PHE A 5 -3.40 -32.31 -15.62
C PHE A 5 -2.49 -31.21 -16.21
N ARG A 6 -2.19 -31.27 -17.51
CA ARG A 6 -1.38 -30.25 -18.21
C ARG A 6 -2.08 -28.89 -18.31
N SER A 7 -3.41 -28.87 -18.44
CA SER A 7 -4.18 -27.62 -18.48
C SER A 7 -4.46 -27.08 -17.07
N LYS A 8 -4.80 -27.93 -16.11
CA LYS A 8 -5.14 -27.52 -14.73
C LYS A 8 -3.95 -26.93 -13.96
N ILE A 9 -2.73 -27.45 -14.15
CA ILE A 9 -1.55 -26.96 -13.45
C ILE A 9 -1.21 -25.51 -13.83
N PHE A 10 -1.54 -25.11 -15.05
CA PHE A 10 -1.30 -23.76 -15.55
C PHE A 10 -2.26 -22.74 -14.94
N TYR A 11 -3.56 -23.07 -14.84
CA TYR A 11 -4.54 -22.23 -14.14
C TYR A 11 -4.23 -22.11 -12.64
N LEU A 12 -3.73 -23.18 -12.02
CA LEU A 12 -3.25 -23.16 -10.63
C LEU A 12 -2.07 -22.18 -10.47
N LEU A 13 -1.14 -22.17 -11.43
CA LEU A 13 0.03 -21.28 -11.41
C LEU A 13 -0.37 -19.80 -11.56
N ILE A 14 -1.30 -19.49 -12.46
CA ILE A 14 -1.84 -18.12 -12.60
C ILE A 14 -2.50 -17.68 -11.29
N PHE A 15 -3.33 -18.54 -10.70
CA PHE A 15 -3.99 -18.24 -9.43
C PHE A 15 -2.98 -17.96 -8.31
N LEU A 16 -1.90 -18.74 -8.24
CA LEU A 16 -0.82 -18.52 -7.29
C LEU A 16 -0.11 -17.17 -7.51
N VAL A 17 0.16 -16.79 -8.77
CA VAL A 17 0.81 -15.51 -9.11
C VAL A 17 -0.10 -14.34 -8.75
N THR A 18 -1.39 -14.40 -9.10
CA THR A 18 -2.35 -13.35 -8.73
C THR A 18 -2.50 -13.22 -7.21
N LEU A 19 -2.51 -14.35 -6.50
CA LEU A 19 -2.56 -14.35 -5.03
C LEU A 19 -1.28 -13.74 -4.44
N GLY A 20 -0.11 -14.05 -5.00
CA GLY A 20 1.17 -13.46 -4.60
C GLY A 20 1.21 -11.94 -4.80
N ILE A 21 0.70 -11.44 -5.92
CA ILE A 21 0.58 -9.99 -6.17
C ILE A 21 -0.34 -9.35 -5.12
N VAL A 22 -1.53 -9.90 -4.90
CA VAL A 22 -2.48 -9.37 -3.91
C VAL A 22 -1.87 -9.32 -2.49
N LEU A 23 -1.10 -10.34 -2.11
CA LEU A 23 -0.43 -10.38 -0.80
C LEU A 23 0.66 -9.30 -0.66
N ILE A 24 1.37 -8.97 -1.74
CA ILE A 24 2.41 -7.93 -1.73
C ILE A 24 1.79 -6.53 -1.69
N PHE A 25 0.66 -6.32 -2.39
CA PHE A 25 -0.03 -5.02 -2.44
C PHE A 25 -0.90 -4.74 -1.21
N ASN A 26 -1.42 -5.76 -0.52
CA ASN A 26 -2.14 -5.60 0.76
C ASN A 26 -1.22 -5.47 1.97
N ASN A 27 0.08 -5.23 1.78
CA ASN A 27 1.05 -5.18 2.86
C ASN A 27 1.09 -3.80 3.56
N ASP A 28 -0.01 -3.04 3.51
CA ASP A 28 -0.23 -1.90 4.38
C ASP A 28 -0.28 -2.45 5.81
N LYS A 29 0.88 -2.39 6.47
CA LYS A 29 1.01 -2.81 7.86
C LYS A 29 0.05 -1.95 8.69
N GLU A 30 -0.65 -2.55 9.64
CA GLU A 30 -1.41 -1.75 10.59
C GLU A 30 -0.45 -0.91 11.43
N PRO A 31 -0.85 0.32 11.85
CA PRO A 31 -0.04 1.11 12.75
C PRO A 31 0.26 0.31 14.01
N THR A 32 1.49 0.43 14.51
CA THR A 32 1.90 -0.19 15.77
C THR A 32 1.03 0.34 16.92
N GLU A 33 0.66 1.61 16.84
CA GLU A 33 -0.17 2.27 17.83
C GLU A 33 -1.01 3.38 17.21
N LYS A 34 -2.22 3.59 17.73
CA LYS A 34 -3.06 4.75 17.40
C LYS A 34 -3.10 5.66 18.62
N LEU A 35 -2.54 6.85 18.49
CA LEU A 35 -2.53 7.85 19.55
C LEU A 35 -3.74 8.76 19.40
N THR A 36 -4.32 9.12 20.54
CA THR A 36 -5.23 10.26 20.62
C THR A 36 -4.46 11.58 20.39
N GLU A 37 -5.19 12.65 20.11
CA GLU A 37 -4.59 13.99 19.96
C GLU A 37 -3.74 14.38 21.17
N ASP A 38 -4.26 14.15 22.39
CA ASP A 38 -3.56 14.48 23.63
C ASP A 38 -2.30 13.62 23.84
N GLU A 39 -2.36 12.33 23.57
CA GLU A 39 -1.20 11.43 23.66
C GLU A 39 -0.13 11.80 22.62
N PHE A 40 -0.55 12.17 21.42
CA PHE A 40 0.36 12.66 20.38
C PHE A 40 1.09 13.92 20.84
N PHE A 41 0.36 14.96 21.29
CA PHE A 41 1.02 16.18 21.75
C PHE A 41 1.89 15.93 22.98
N THR A 42 1.46 15.08 23.91
CA THR A 42 2.29 14.72 25.08
C THR A 42 3.59 14.03 24.65
N THR A 43 3.53 13.07 23.73
CA THR A 43 4.74 12.38 23.23
C THR A 43 5.64 13.29 22.40
N LEU A 44 5.05 14.25 21.70
CA LEU A 44 5.76 15.28 20.94
C LEU A 44 6.50 16.27 21.87
N GLU A 45 5.81 16.80 22.88
CA GLU A 45 6.34 17.70 23.92
C GLU A 45 7.33 16.98 24.87
N ASP A 46 7.25 15.66 25.00
CA ASP A 46 8.24 14.85 25.72
C ASP A 46 9.53 14.62 24.92
N GLY A 47 9.60 15.07 23.66
CA GLY A 47 10.75 14.83 22.77
C GLY A 47 10.96 13.36 22.41
N LYS A 48 9.92 12.53 22.51
CA LYS A 48 9.99 11.08 22.19
C LYS A 48 9.84 10.79 20.70
N VAL A 49 9.52 11.80 19.89
CA VAL A 49 9.28 11.67 18.45
C VAL A 49 10.56 11.96 17.66
N THR A 50 10.92 11.04 16.77
CA THR A 50 12.15 11.13 15.95
C THR A 50 11.90 11.51 14.49
N PHE A 51 10.68 11.25 14.01
CA PHE A 51 10.27 11.49 12.64
C PHE A 51 8.77 11.77 12.62
N LEU A 52 8.38 12.73 11.80
CA LEU A 52 6.99 13.08 11.55
C LEU A 52 6.76 13.18 10.05
N GLU A 53 5.69 12.53 9.62
CA GLU A 53 5.13 12.62 8.29
C GLU A 53 3.69 13.08 8.42
N LEU A 54 3.39 14.20 7.77
CA LEU A 54 2.06 14.80 7.79
C LEU A 54 1.37 14.54 6.47
N GLU A 55 0.19 13.95 6.56
CA GLU A 55 -0.72 13.74 5.43
C GLU A 55 -2.01 14.54 5.69
N SER A 56 -2.30 15.48 4.79
CA SER A 56 -3.56 16.23 4.85
C SER A 56 -4.72 15.30 4.50
N GLN A 57 -5.82 15.39 5.25
CA GLN A 57 -7.11 14.85 4.86
C GLN A 57 -8.16 15.97 4.95
N LYS A 58 -9.31 15.77 4.31
CA LYS A 58 -10.37 16.79 4.15
C LYS A 58 -10.68 17.60 5.42
N SER A 59 -10.71 16.98 6.61
CA SER A 59 -11.07 17.64 7.88
C SER A 59 -10.03 17.52 9.00
N ALA A 60 -8.95 16.78 8.78
CA ALA A 60 -7.95 16.47 9.80
C ALA A 60 -6.60 16.18 9.13
N TYR A 61 -5.51 16.33 9.86
CA TYR A 61 -4.21 15.80 9.48
C TYR A 61 -4.07 14.40 10.07
N GLU A 62 -3.71 13.44 9.22
CA GLU A 62 -3.18 12.16 9.69
C GLU A 62 -1.67 12.31 9.84
N ILE A 63 -1.20 12.08 11.06
CA ILE A 63 0.22 12.20 11.41
C ILE A 63 0.76 10.79 11.59
N ARG A 64 1.75 10.45 10.79
CA ARG A 64 2.53 9.22 10.91
C ARG A 64 3.86 9.56 11.52
N GLY A 65 4.20 8.93 12.64
CA GLY A 65 5.44 9.24 13.33
C GLY A 65 6.13 8.02 13.90
N ARG A 66 7.40 8.23 14.27
CA ARG A 66 8.23 7.19 14.89
C ARG A 66 8.74 7.66 16.24
N LEU A 67 8.49 6.87 17.28
CA LEU A 67 9.04 7.12 18.61
C LEU A 67 10.49 6.63 18.73
N VAL A 68 11.22 7.15 19.72
CA VAL A 68 12.55 6.65 20.08
C VAL A 68 12.47 5.15 20.39
N GLY A 69 13.29 4.36 19.73
CA GLY A 69 13.36 2.90 19.92
C GLY A 69 12.44 2.08 19.00
N TYR A 70 11.61 2.72 18.17
CA TYR A 70 10.83 2.02 17.15
C TYR A 70 11.74 1.51 16.01
N GLU A 71 11.46 0.32 15.51
CA GLU A 71 12.07 -0.20 14.29
C GLU A 71 11.62 0.58 13.04
N LYS A 72 12.29 0.37 11.90
CA LYS A 72 12.00 1.10 10.66
C LYS A 72 10.56 0.94 10.18
N ASP A 73 9.94 -0.20 10.46
CA ASP A 73 8.58 -0.52 10.07
C ASP A 73 7.55 -0.32 11.17
N GLN A 74 7.97 0.11 12.36
CA GLN A 74 7.08 0.53 13.43
C GLN A 74 6.80 2.02 13.33
N TYR A 75 5.52 2.38 13.48
CA TYR A 75 5.05 3.75 13.46
C TYR A 75 3.73 3.87 14.21
N PHE A 76 3.47 5.07 14.74
CA PHE A 76 2.17 5.44 15.27
C PHE A 76 1.38 6.25 14.24
N ILE A 77 0.06 6.25 14.39
CA ILE A 77 -0.84 7.18 13.71
C ILE A 77 -1.55 8.03 14.77
N ALA A 78 -1.63 9.33 14.53
CA ALA A 78 -2.49 10.26 15.26
C ALA A 78 -3.35 11.04 14.27
N SER A 79 -4.57 11.39 14.66
CA SER A 79 -5.44 12.26 13.86
C SER A 79 -5.67 13.55 14.61
N VAL A 80 -5.34 14.66 13.97
CA VAL A 80 -5.41 16.00 14.58
C VAL A 80 -6.32 16.88 13.73
N PRO A 81 -7.24 17.66 14.31
CA PRO A 81 -8.10 18.56 13.55
C PRO A 81 -7.28 19.51 12.66
N ASN A 82 -7.76 19.77 11.44
CA ASN A 82 -7.15 20.77 10.57
C ASN A 82 -7.52 22.17 11.07
N SER A 83 -6.80 22.65 12.09
CA SER A 83 -6.99 23.95 12.71
C SER A 83 -5.65 24.66 12.88
N GLU A 84 -5.65 26.00 12.79
CA GLU A 84 -4.45 26.80 13.04
C GLU A 84 -3.88 26.56 14.44
N ILE A 85 -4.75 26.35 15.44
CA ILE A 85 -4.35 26.08 16.84
C ILE A 85 -3.52 24.79 16.92
N SER A 86 -3.97 23.73 16.27
CA SER A 86 -3.28 22.44 16.27
C SER A 86 -1.94 22.50 15.52
N LEU A 87 -1.89 23.23 14.40
CA LEU A 87 -0.68 23.44 13.62
C LEU A 87 0.37 24.26 14.40
N ASP A 88 -0.05 25.34 15.06
CA ASP A 88 0.84 26.15 15.89
C ASP A 88 1.40 25.36 17.07
N ARG A 89 0.55 24.59 17.77
CA ARG A 89 1.00 23.73 18.88
C ARG A 89 2.08 22.74 18.43
N MET A 90 1.86 22.11 17.28
CA MET A 90 2.82 21.17 16.70
C MET A 90 4.12 21.87 16.28
N ASN A 91 4.05 23.00 15.58
CA ASN A 91 5.22 23.75 15.14
C ASN A 91 6.08 24.21 16.33
N ASN A 92 5.45 24.65 17.42
CA ASN A 92 6.17 25.02 18.64
C ASN A 92 6.88 23.81 19.27
N ALA A 93 6.19 22.69 19.45
CA ALA A 93 6.78 21.49 20.05
C ALA A 93 7.91 20.90 19.18
N VAL A 94 7.79 20.92 17.85
CA VAL A 94 8.86 20.48 16.95
C VAL A 94 10.08 21.41 17.06
N GLY A 95 9.84 22.73 17.11
CA GLY A 95 10.91 23.73 17.24
C GLY A 95 11.70 23.61 18.54
N GLU A 96 11.08 23.17 19.63
CA GLU A 96 11.74 22.98 20.92
C GLU A 96 12.63 21.72 20.98
N HIS A 97 12.31 20.67 20.21
CA HIS A 97 12.97 19.37 20.29
C HIS A 97 13.85 19.01 19.08
N ASP A 98 14.05 19.94 18.13
CA ASP A 98 14.90 19.76 16.93
C ASP A 98 14.63 18.43 16.22
N ILE A 99 13.34 18.15 15.96
CA ILE A 99 12.91 16.90 15.31
C ILE A 99 13.50 16.88 13.91
N GLY A 100 14.51 16.02 13.72
CA GLY A 100 15.47 16.15 12.62
C GLY A 100 14.91 16.07 11.21
N LYS A 101 13.65 15.62 11.01
CA LYS A 101 12.93 15.64 9.74
C LYS A 101 11.42 15.67 9.96
N ILE A 102 10.79 16.79 9.59
CA ILE A 102 9.35 16.82 9.25
C ILE A 102 9.25 16.66 7.74
N GLU A 103 8.63 15.58 7.28
CA GLU A 103 8.26 15.41 5.89
C GLU A 103 6.78 15.75 5.73
N PHE A 104 6.51 16.88 5.05
CA PHE A 104 5.16 17.17 4.61
C PHE A 104 4.89 16.40 3.33
N LYS A 105 3.97 15.44 3.41
CA LYS A 105 3.36 14.88 2.21
C LYS A 105 2.09 15.67 1.92
N PRO A 106 2.07 16.50 0.86
CA PRO A 106 0.79 17.03 0.39
C PRO A 106 -0.13 15.83 0.13
N GLU A 107 -1.44 15.96 0.44
CA GLU A 107 -2.49 14.93 0.22
C GLU A 107 -1.99 13.97 -0.85
N ASP A 108 -1.53 12.77 -0.45
CA ASP A 108 -1.05 11.78 -1.40
C ASP A 108 -2.29 11.48 -2.24
N THR A 109 -2.31 12.14 -3.40
CA THR A 109 -3.45 12.22 -4.31
C THR A 109 -4.06 10.84 -4.37
N GLU A 110 -5.31 10.71 -3.92
CA GLU A 110 -6.04 9.44 -3.78
C GLU A 110 -5.46 8.40 -4.72
N THR A 111 -4.86 7.31 -4.19
CA THR A 111 -4.11 6.27 -4.94
C THR A 111 -4.29 6.41 -6.44
N SER A 112 -3.37 7.16 -7.07
CA SER A 112 -3.57 7.76 -8.40
C SER A 112 -4.46 6.88 -9.26
N GLY A 113 -5.58 7.41 -9.78
CA GLY A 113 -6.54 6.60 -10.52
C GLY A 113 -5.89 5.73 -11.60
N TRP A 114 -4.77 6.18 -12.18
CA TRP A 114 -3.92 5.40 -13.07
C TRP A 114 -3.22 4.20 -12.40
N VAL A 115 -2.64 4.38 -11.23
CA VAL A 115 -2.07 3.29 -10.43
C VAL A 115 -3.16 2.28 -10.08
N THR A 116 -4.30 2.73 -9.55
CA THR A 116 -5.43 1.85 -9.25
C THR A 116 -5.91 1.09 -10.49
N LEU A 117 -6.10 1.79 -11.62
CA LEU A 117 -6.48 1.16 -12.88
C LEU A 117 -5.41 0.15 -13.34
N LEU A 118 -4.12 0.46 -13.28
CA LEU A 118 -3.06 -0.45 -13.71
C LEU A 118 -2.97 -1.68 -12.79
N THR A 119 -2.96 -1.50 -11.47
CA THR A 119 -2.87 -2.61 -10.51
C THR A 119 -4.08 -3.54 -10.60
N THR A 120 -5.26 -3.00 -10.88
CA THR A 120 -6.47 -3.80 -11.06
C THR A 120 -6.55 -4.45 -12.45
N THR A 121 -6.09 -3.76 -13.50
CA THR A 121 -6.22 -4.20 -14.90
C THR A 121 -5.12 -5.18 -15.33
N ILE A 122 -3.89 -5.03 -14.82
CA ILE A 122 -2.74 -5.88 -15.15
C ILE A 122 -3.04 -7.37 -14.90
N PRO A 123 -3.61 -7.79 -13.75
CA PRO A 123 -4.02 -9.18 -13.53
C PRO A 123 -4.95 -9.72 -14.62
N PHE A 124 -5.94 -8.92 -15.05
CA PHE A 124 -6.86 -9.30 -16.12
C PHE A 124 -6.16 -9.40 -17.48
N ILE A 125 -5.26 -8.47 -17.81
CA ILE A 125 -4.46 -8.52 -19.05
C ILE A 125 -3.61 -9.79 -19.09
N ILE A 126 -2.94 -10.13 -17.99
CA ILE A 126 -2.13 -11.35 -17.91
C ILE A 126 -3.00 -12.59 -18.15
N ILE A 127 -4.15 -12.69 -17.48
CA ILE A 127 -5.09 -13.81 -17.68
C ILE A 127 -5.57 -13.87 -19.13
N PHE A 128 -5.94 -12.73 -19.71
CA PHE A 128 -6.47 -12.63 -21.07
C PHE A 128 -5.44 -13.00 -22.13
N THR A 129 -4.20 -12.48 -22.03
CA THR A 129 -3.08 -12.84 -22.92
C THR A 129 -2.79 -14.33 -22.83
N LEU A 130 -2.76 -14.91 -21.63
CA LEU A 130 -2.53 -16.34 -21.44
C LEU A 130 -3.65 -17.20 -22.03
N PHE A 131 -4.91 -16.77 -21.89
CA PHE A 131 -6.05 -17.44 -22.53
C PHE A 131 -5.92 -17.46 -24.06
N ILE A 132 -5.55 -16.32 -24.67
CA ILE A 132 -5.31 -16.24 -26.12
C ILE A 132 -4.18 -17.17 -26.54
N VAL A 133 -3.07 -17.22 -25.80
CA VAL A 133 -1.94 -18.12 -26.12
C VAL A 133 -2.38 -19.58 -26.08
N ILE A 134 -3.19 -19.99 -25.09
CA ILE A 134 -3.73 -21.35 -25.01
C ILE A 134 -4.68 -21.63 -26.18
N LEU A 135 -5.57 -20.70 -26.50
CA LEU A 135 -6.50 -20.84 -27.62
C LEU A 135 -5.73 -20.97 -28.93
N LEU A 136 -4.75 -20.11 -29.18
CA LEU A 136 -3.89 -20.19 -30.35
C LEU A 136 -3.15 -21.52 -30.41
N PHE A 137 -2.54 -21.96 -29.32
CA PHE A 137 -1.82 -23.24 -29.28
C PHE A 137 -2.73 -24.42 -29.54
N THR A 138 -3.94 -24.43 -28.96
CA THR A 138 -4.93 -25.49 -29.19
C THR A 138 -5.49 -25.48 -30.61
N VAL A 139 -5.72 -24.30 -31.20
CA VAL A 139 -6.14 -24.14 -32.60
C VAL A 139 -5.03 -24.58 -33.55
N VAL A 140 -3.78 -24.16 -33.32
CA VAL A 140 -2.61 -24.52 -34.13
C VAL A 140 -2.36 -26.02 -34.10
N ILE A 141 -2.41 -26.66 -32.92
CA ILE A 141 -2.26 -28.12 -32.81
C ILE A 141 -3.38 -28.85 -33.55
N LYS A 142 -4.64 -28.39 -33.41
CA LYS A 142 -5.78 -29.02 -34.10
C LYS A 142 -5.67 -28.85 -35.62
N ARG A 143 -5.08 -27.75 -36.09
CA ARG A 143 -4.82 -27.50 -37.52
C ARG A 143 -3.65 -28.33 -38.06
N LEU A 144 -2.64 -28.60 -37.24
CA LEU A 144 -1.47 -29.42 -37.59
C LEU A 144 -1.74 -30.94 -37.50
N ASN A 145 -2.79 -31.37 -36.79
CA ASN A 145 -3.22 -32.77 -36.73
C ASN A 145 -4.73 -32.90 -36.97
N PRO A 146 -5.20 -32.71 -38.22
CA PRO A 146 -6.62 -32.82 -38.56
C PRO A 146 -7.11 -34.26 -38.31
N PRO A 147 -8.32 -34.45 -37.76
CA PRO A 147 -8.88 -35.78 -37.60
C PRO A 147 -9.06 -36.44 -38.98
N ARG A 148 -8.55 -37.68 -39.13
CA ARG A 148 -8.82 -38.54 -40.29
C ARG A 148 -10.28 -38.97 -40.31
#